data_AF-A0A1Y1RYP6-F1
#
_entry.id   AF-A0A1Y1RYP6-F1
#
_cell.length_a   1.000
_cell.length_b   1.000
_cell.length_c   1.000
_cell.angle_alpha   90.00
_cell.angle_beta   90.00
_cell.angle_gamma   90.00
#
_symmetry.space_group_name_H-M   'P 1'
#
loop_
_entity.id
_entity.type
_entity.pdbx_description
1 polymer ?
#
loop_
_entity_poly.entity_id
_entity_poly.type
_entity_poly.pdbx_seq_one_letter_code
_entity_poly.pdbx_strand_id
1 'polypeptide(L)'
;MSPVQRRIGYLFASVGFAAAAVNLLSIAAGAGFVAALQYFRVYLVFLFSLLILFTARLRFGFARWVQTFLPLLVGTIAVFDDYESVYGLGLYAVSFIIALKHGLLRRGFKLKLGVYLAYIFITVILASAAVDPDYSIGRGINAVLYLLLVGILLFFIYADELKKYVAFSRRQTAYIRRLKREQKRKSRQFQERLADLTEEVEGYRKEAEPFDLDSRGITAAEKRVLRALILYGGSNVELSQRLGISRSTVKAHLASIFDKMGVDNRWALIDLCRHNRWDDEGEA
;
A
#
# COMPACT_ATOMS: atom_id res chain seq x y z
N MET A 1 -10.24 -4.19 -2.60
CA MET A 1 -11.02 -4.80 -1.49
C MET A 1 -10.07 -5.12 -0.35
N SER A 2 -10.34 -4.68 0.89
CA SER A 2 -9.44 -4.95 2.03
C SER A 2 -9.47 -6.44 2.40
N PRO A 3 -8.42 -7.00 3.04
CA PRO A 3 -8.42 -8.40 3.48
C PRO A 3 -9.63 -8.78 4.34
N VAL A 4 -10.08 -7.85 5.18
CA VAL A 4 -11.28 -7.97 6.03
C VAL A 4 -12.57 -8.07 5.21
N GLN A 5 -12.64 -7.40 4.06
CA GLN A 5 -13.80 -7.47 3.16
C GLN A 5 -13.97 -8.88 2.56
N ARG A 6 -12.89 -9.54 2.15
CA ARG A 6 -12.95 -10.91 1.65
C ARG A 6 -13.37 -11.90 2.73
N ARG A 7 -12.81 -11.78 3.94
CA ARG A 7 -13.16 -12.64 5.08
C ARG A 7 -14.65 -12.59 5.42
N ILE A 8 -15.24 -11.39 5.40
CA ILE A 8 -16.67 -11.21 5.63
C ILE A 8 -17.49 -11.84 4.51
N GLY A 9 -17.11 -11.66 3.25
CA GLY A 9 -17.78 -12.33 2.13
C GLY A 9 -17.72 -13.86 2.24
N TYR A 10 -16.57 -14.41 2.62
CA TYR A 10 -16.43 -15.85 2.86
C TYR A 10 -17.29 -16.33 4.02
N LEU A 11 -17.31 -15.61 5.15
CA LEU A 11 -18.16 -15.96 6.29
C LEU A 11 -19.64 -16.01 5.89
N PHE A 12 -20.14 -14.98 5.20
CA PHE A 12 -21.53 -14.94 4.75
C PHE A 12 -21.85 -16.06 3.76
N ALA A 13 -20.95 -16.33 2.80
CA ALA A 13 -21.13 -17.45 1.87
C ALA A 13 -21.14 -18.79 2.61
N SER A 14 -20.26 -19.01 3.59
CA SER A 14 -20.22 -20.24 4.39
C SER A 14 -21.49 -20.46 5.20
N VAL A 15 -21.99 -19.42 5.88
CA VAL A 15 -23.26 -19.49 6.63
C VAL A 15 -24.42 -19.75 5.67
N GLY A 16 -24.44 -19.10 4.51
CA GLY A 16 -25.46 -19.32 3.49
C GLY A 16 -25.44 -20.74 2.91
N PHE A 17 -24.27 -21.31 2.62
CA PHE A 17 -24.16 -22.70 2.19
C PHE A 17 -24.61 -23.68 3.28
N ALA A 18 -24.29 -23.42 4.55
CA ALA A 18 -24.77 -24.22 5.67
C ALA A 18 -26.31 -24.17 5.76
N ALA A 19 -26.91 -22.99 5.64
CA ALA A 19 -28.36 -22.83 5.63
C ALA A 19 -29.01 -23.55 4.43
N ALA A 20 -28.43 -23.45 3.24
CA ALA A 20 -28.90 -24.18 2.05
C ALA A 20 -28.83 -25.70 2.26
N ALA A 21 -27.77 -26.21 2.88
CA ALA A 21 -27.63 -27.62 3.19
C ALA A 21 -28.67 -28.11 4.22
N VAL A 22 -28.91 -27.33 5.28
CA VAL A 22 -29.96 -27.63 6.28
C VAL A 22 -31.33 -27.66 5.62
N ASN A 23 -31.66 -26.67 4.79
CA ASN A 23 -32.93 -26.63 4.06
C ASN A 23 -33.07 -27.83 3.10
N LEU A 24 -32.00 -28.17 2.38
CA LEU A 24 -31.97 -29.31 1.46
C LEU A 24 -32.24 -30.62 2.22
N LEU A 25 -31.56 -30.85 3.34
CA LEU A 25 -31.73 -32.06 4.14
C LEU A 25 -33.13 -32.15 4.76
N SER A 26 -33.64 -31.03 5.28
CA SER A 26 -34.98 -30.95 5.88
C SER A 26 -36.07 -31.30 4.87
N ILE A 27 -35.97 -30.77 3.65
CA ILE A 27 -36.97 -31.03 2.60
C ILE A 27 -36.77 -32.41 1.98
N ALA A 28 -35.52 -32.86 1.80
CA ALA A 28 -35.21 -34.17 1.23
C ALA A 28 -35.74 -35.31 2.10
N ALA A 29 -35.80 -35.13 3.42
CA ALA A 29 -36.36 -36.10 4.35
C ALA A 29 -37.87 -36.37 4.12
N GLY A 30 -38.62 -35.40 3.57
CA GLY A 30 -40.05 -35.55 3.29
C GLY A 30 -40.38 -35.80 1.82
N ALA A 31 -39.75 -35.07 0.90
CA ALA A 31 -40.11 -35.05 -0.52
C ALA A 31 -39.08 -35.74 -1.44
N GLY A 32 -37.98 -36.26 -0.87
CA GLY A 32 -36.87 -36.83 -1.63
C GLY A 32 -35.86 -35.77 -2.13
N PHE A 33 -34.62 -36.22 -2.37
CA PHE A 33 -33.49 -35.34 -2.64
C PHE A 33 -33.63 -34.51 -3.93
N VAL A 34 -34.11 -35.14 -5.01
CA VAL A 34 -34.27 -34.47 -6.32
C VAL A 34 -35.34 -33.38 -6.24
N ALA A 35 -36.46 -33.65 -5.57
CA ALA A 35 -37.50 -32.66 -5.35
C ALA A 35 -36.97 -31.50 -4.49
N ALA A 36 -36.22 -31.80 -3.42
CA ALA A 36 -35.62 -30.81 -2.53
C ALA A 36 -34.69 -29.83 -3.25
N LEU A 37 -33.94 -30.28 -4.27
CA LEU A 37 -33.11 -29.40 -5.10
C LEU A 37 -33.92 -28.41 -5.95
N GLN A 38 -35.16 -28.75 -6.29
CA GLN A 38 -36.06 -27.89 -7.08
C GLN A 38 -36.82 -26.89 -6.21
N TYR A 39 -36.77 -27.02 -4.88
CA TYR A 39 -37.40 -26.03 -4.01
C TYR A 39 -36.72 -24.68 -4.12
N PHE A 40 -37.52 -23.67 -4.43
CA PHE A 40 -37.09 -22.30 -4.63
C PHE A 40 -36.23 -21.77 -3.47
N ARG A 41 -36.60 -22.12 -2.21
CA ARG A 41 -35.87 -21.74 -0.99
C ARG A 41 -34.44 -22.29 -0.95
N VAL A 42 -34.22 -23.53 -1.40
CA VAL A 42 -32.89 -24.17 -1.38
C VAL A 42 -32.01 -23.58 -2.47
N TYR A 43 -32.54 -23.51 -3.70
CA TYR A 43 -31.82 -22.97 -4.85
C TYR A 43 -31.42 -21.51 -4.66
N LEU A 44 -32.31 -20.68 -4.12
CA LEU A 44 -32.07 -19.24 -3.98
C LEU A 44 -31.00 -18.92 -2.94
N VAL A 45 -31.01 -19.60 -1.78
CA VAL A 45 -29.98 -19.44 -0.75
C VAL A 45 -28.62 -19.95 -1.24
N PHE A 46 -28.61 -21.07 -1.98
CA PHE A 46 -27.40 -21.60 -2.59
C PHE A 46 -26.80 -20.64 -3.62
N LEU A 47 -27.62 -20.15 -4.57
CA LEU A 47 -27.20 -19.22 -5.61
C LEU A 47 -26.68 -17.91 -5.01
N PHE A 48 -27.35 -17.41 -3.97
CA PHE A 48 -26.92 -16.23 -3.22
C PHE A 48 -25.54 -16.40 -2.60
N SER A 49 -25.32 -17.55 -1.95
CA SER A 49 -24.05 -17.89 -1.30
C SER A 49 -22.92 -18.00 -2.33
N LEU A 50 -23.20 -18.60 -3.49
CA LEU A 50 -22.28 -18.68 -4.62
C LEU A 50 -21.94 -17.29 -5.17
N LEU A 51 -22.93 -16.42 -5.31
CA LEU A 51 -22.75 -15.09 -5.85
C LEU A 51 -21.96 -14.17 -4.89
N ILE A 52 -22.18 -14.29 -3.57
CA ILE A 52 -21.35 -13.64 -2.56
C ILE A 52 -19.91 -14.15 -2.62
N LEU A 53 -19.73 -15.48 -2.72
CA LEU A 53 -18.40 -16.08 -2.81
C LEU A 53 -17.64 -15.58 -4.04
N PHE A 54 -18.32 -15.51 -5.19
CA PHE A 54 -17.76 -15.01 -6.44
C PHE A 54 -17.40 -13.53 -6.35
N THR A 55 -18.34 -12.69 -5.89
CA THR A 55 -18.10 -11.24 -5.74
C THR A 55 -17.05 -10.94 -4.67
N ALA A 56 -16.87 -11.79 -3.67
CA ALA A 56 -15.79 -11.65 -2.68
C ALA A 56 -14.39 -11.79 -3.29
N ARG A 57 -14.27 -12.45 -4.44
CA ARG A 57 -13.02 -12.60 -5.20
C ARG A 57 -12.77 -11.43 -6.17
N LEU A 58 -13.83 -10.77 -6.62
CA LEU A 58 -13.75 -9.68 -7.60
C LEU A 58 -13.36 -8.34 -6.96
N ARG A 59 -12.54 -7.55 -7.68
CA ARG A 59 -12.04 -6.24 -7.22
C ARG A 59 -12.83 -5.04 -7.77
N PHE A 60 -13.85 -5.28 -8.59
CA PHE A 60 -14.58 -4.21 -9.28
C PHE A 60 -15.51 -3.42 -8.35
N GLY A 61 -15.69 -2.13 -8.68
CA GLY A 61 -16.60 -1.24 -7.94
C GLY A 61 -18.04 -1.74 -7.91
N PHE A 62 -18.47 -2.45 -8.96
CA PHE A 62 -19.79 -3.06 -9.10
C PHE A 62 -20.07 -4.16 -8.07
N ALA A 63 -19.06 -4.94 -7.69
CA ALA A 63 -19.21 -6.02 -6.69
C ALA A 63 -19.71 -5.50 -5.34
N ARG A 64 -19.39 -4.25 -4.99
CA ARG A 64 -19.88 -3.59 -3.76
C ARG A 64 -21.39 -3.34 -3.80
N TRP A 65 -21.90 -2.93 -4.96
CA TRP A 65 -23.33 -2.73 -5.16
C TRP A 65 -24.05 -4.07 -5.05
N VAL A 66 -23.58 -5.08 -5.78
CA VAL A 66 -24.16 -6.42 -5.72
C VAL A 66 -24.17 -6.97 -4.29
N GLN A 67 -23.06 -6.90 -3.55
CA GLN A 67 -23.01 -7.37 -2.15
C GLN A 67 -23.94 -6.61 -1.20
N THR A 68 -24.31 -5.38 -1.53
CA THR A 68 -25.22 -4.57 -0.71
C THR A 68 -26.68 -4.84 -1.06
N PHE A 69 -27.01 -4.84 -2.35
CA PHE A 69 -28.40 -4.96 -2.83
C PHE A 69 -28.90 -6.39 -2.86
N LEU A 70 -28.01 -7.37 -3.00
CA LEU A 70 -28.42 -8.76 -3.06
C LEU A 70 -29.04 -9.23 -1.73
N PRO A 71 -28.45 -9.00 -0.53
CA PRO A 71 -29.13 -9.36 0.72
C PRO A 71 -30.43 -8.56 0.95
N LEU A 72 -30.53 -7.32 0.46
CA LEU A 72 -31.76 -6.54 0.50
C LEU A 72 -32.88 -7.21 -0.30
N LEU A 73 -32.57 -7.66 -1.51
CA LEU A 73 -33.51 -8.33 -2.41
C LEU A 73 -33.91 -9.70 -1.83
N VAL A 74 -32.95 -10.50 -1.37
CA VAL A 74 -33.25 -11.80 -0.74
C VAL A 74 -34.05 -11.62 0.55
N GLY A 75 -33.74 -10.61 1.36
CA GLY A 75 -34.53 -10.27 2.55
C GLY A 75 -35.97 -9.91 2.21
N THR A 76 -36.19 -9.22 1.09
CA THR A 76 -37.53 -8.92 0.57
C THR A 76 -38.29 -10.18 0.22
N ILE A 77 -37.69 -11.06 -0.57
CA ILE A 77 -38.30 -12.35 -0.93
C ILE A 77 -38.63 -13.16 0.33
N ALA A 78 -37.71 -13.22 1.30
CA ALA A 78 -37.91 -13.95 2.54
C ALA A 78 -39.08 -13.40 3.38
N VAL A 79 -39.24 -12.08 3.44
CA VAL A 79 -40.37 -11.43 4.14
C VAL A 79 -41.70 -11.68 3.42
N PHE A 80 -41.72 -11.73 2.09
CA PHE A 80 -42.94 -12.08 1.34
C PHE A 80 -43.33 -13.56 1.47
N ASP A 81 -42.35 -14.43 1.71
CA ASP A 81 -42.56 -15.87 1.91
C ASP A 81 -43.05 -16.17 3.34
N ASP A 82 -42.48 -15.48 4.34
CA ASP A 82 -42.94 -15.50 5.72
C ASP A 82 -42.59 -14.15 6.37
N TYR A 83 -43.60 -13.35 6.67
CA TYR A 83 -43.40 -11.99 7.17
C TYR A 83 -42.85 -11.96 8.61
N GLU A 84 -42.97 -13.05 9.38
CA GLU A 84 -42.39 -13.19 10.72
C GLU A 84 -40.96 -13.75 10.68
N SER A 85 -40.46 -14.07 9.49
CA SER A 85 -39.11 -14.58 9.28
C SER A 85 -38.06 -13.64 9.88
N VAL A 86 -37.48 -14.09 11.00
CA VAL A 86 -36.30 -13.47 11.63
C VAL A 86 -35.15 -13.37 10.61
N TYR A 87 -35.09 -14.29 9.65
CA TYR A 87 -34.08 -14.31 8.60
C TYR A 87 -34.23 -13.13 7.62
N GLY A 88 -35.46 -12.75 7.26
CA GLY A 88 -35.72 -11.61 6.36
C GLY A 88 -35.25 -10.29 6.96
N LEU A 89 -35.61 -10.03 8.22
CA LEU A 89 -35.15 -8.85 8.97
C LEU A 89 -33.63 -8.87 9.19
N GLY A 90 -33.06 -10.05 9.46
CA GLY A 90 -31.61 -10.24 9.59
C GLY A 90 -30.86 -9.87 8.30
N LEU A 91 -31.38 -10.25 7.13
CA LEU A 91 -30.80 -9.91 5.83
C LEU A 91 -30.86 -8.40 5.54
N TYR A 92 -31.90 -7.71 5.98
CA TYR A 92 -31.92 -6.25 5.95
C TYR A 92 -30.86 -5.63 6.86
N ALA A 93 -30.68 -6.13 8.08
CA ALA A 93 -29.61 -5.64 8.95
C ALA A 93 -28.23 -5.85 8.30
N VAL A 94 -28.00 -7.02 7.71
CA VAL A 94 -26.75 -7.36 7.00
C VAL A 94 -26.52 -6.43 5.80
N SER A 95 -27.53 -6.22 4.95
CA SER A 95 -27.43 -5.28 3.82
C SER A 95 -27.07 -3.87 4.29
N PHE A 96 -27.70 -3.39 5.35
CA PHE A 96 -27.42 -2.07 5.92
C PHE A 96 -25.98 -1.95 6.45
N ILE A 97 -25.49 -2.96 7.18
CA ILE A 97 -24.12 -3.01 7.70
C ILE A 97 -23.11 -3.02 6.54
N ILE A 98 -23.38 -3.78 5.47
CA ILE A 98 -22.53 -3.83 4.27
C ILE A 98 -22.54 -2.46 3.56
N ALA A 99 -23.71 -1.80 3.47
CA ALA A 99 -23.84 -0.47 2.90
C ALA A 99 -23.02 0.59 3.67
N LEU A 100 -23.07 0.55 5.00
CA LEU A 100 -22.27 1.39 5.90
C LEU A 100 -20.77 1.17 5.64
N LYS A 101 -20.35 -0.09 5.60
CA LYS A 101 -18.94 -0.48 5.39
C LYS A 101 -18.40 -0.05 4.03
N HIS A 102 -19.22 -0.10 2.98
CA HIS A 102 -18.83 0.40 1.67
C HIS A 102 -18.92 1.92 1.53
N GLY A 103 -19.41 2.62 2.56
CA GLY A 103 -19.54 4.07 2.58
C GLY A 103 -20.69 4.58 1.71
N LEU A 104 -21.61 3.72 1.27
CA LEU A 104 -22.77 4.10 0.45
C LEU A 104 -23.70 5.06 1.20
N LEU A 105 -23.70 4.98 2.53
CA LEU A 105 -24.52 5.78 3.43
C LEU A 105 -23.78 7.01 4.01
N ARG A 106 -22.52 7.28 3.63
CA ARG A 106 -21.73 8.40 4.20
C ARG A 106 -22.35 9.77 3.96
N ARG A 107 -22.78 10.04 2.72
CA ARG A 107 -23.45 11.30 2.36
C ARG A 107 -24.95 11.15 2.51
N GLY A 108 -25.58 12.06 3.27
CA GLY A 108 -27.02 12.05 3.52
C GLY A 108 -27.48 10.87 4.38
N PHE A 109 -26.68 10.48 5.39
CA PHE A 109 -26.95 9.31 6.23
C PHE A 109 -28.39 9.27 6.76
N LYS A 110 -28.87 10.39 7.34
CA LYS A 110 -30.22 10.49 7.91
C LYS A 110 -31.31 10.20 6.87
N LEU A 111 -31.23 10.81 5.68
CA LEU A 111 -32.20 10.61 4.60
C LEU A 111 -32.16 9.17 4.09
N LYS A 112 -30.97 8.62 3.83
CA LYS A 112 -30.83 7.26 3.32
C LYS A 112 -31.25 6.21 4.34
N LEU A 113 -30.98 6.43 5.63
CA LEU A 113 -31.49 5.60 6.72
C LEU A 113 -33.02 5.66 6.76
N GLY A 114 -33.62 6.85 6.65
CA GLY A 114 -35.07 7.01 6.58
C GLY A 114 -35.69 6.25 5.41
N VAL A 115 -35.14 6.39 4.20
CA VAL A 115 -35.57 5.64 3.00
C VAL A 115 -35.43 4.13 3.20
N TYR A 116 -34.33 3.69 3.83
CA TYR A 116 -34.09 2.28 4.10
C TYR A 116 -35.11 1.68 5.08
N LEU A 117 -35.40 2.38 6.18
CA LEU A 117 -36.40 1.96 7.15
C LEU A 117 -37.82 2.01 6.55
N ALA A 118 -38.13 3.03 5.74
CA ALA A 118 -39.39 3.12 5.02
C ALA A 118 -39.57 1.96 4.03
N TYR A 119 -38.52 1.56 3.32
CA TYR A 119 -38.55 0.40 2.44
C TYR A 119 -38.91 -0.87 3.21
N ILE A 120 -38.25 -1.14 4.34
CA ILE A 120 -38.53 -2.33 5.16
C ILE A 120 -39.96 -2.28 5.69
N PHE A 121 -40.39 -1.12 6.20
CA PHE A 121 -41.74 -0.89 6.69
C PHE A 121 -42.79 -1.23 5.63
N ILE A 122 -42.65 -0.67 4.43
CA ILE A 122 -43.56 -0.91 3.30
C ILE A 122 -43.54 -2.38 2.91
N THR A 123 -42.37 -3.02 2.80
CA THR A 123 -42.27 -4.43 2.44
C THR A 123 -42.98 -5.33 3.45
N VAL A 124 -42.79 -5.10 4.75
CA VAL A 124 -43.45 -5.89 5.80
C VAL A 124 -44.96 -5.65 5.80
N ILE A 125 -45.42 -4.42 5.57
CA ILE A 125 -46.85 -4.13 5.43
C ILE A 125 -47.44 -4.88 4.23
N LEU A 126 -46.81 -4.79 3.05
CA LEU A 126 -47.31 -5.45 1.85
C LEU A 126 -47.34 -6.97 2.00
N ALA A 127 -46.30 -7.55 2.61
CA ALA A 127 -46.25 -8.99 2.87
C ALA A 127 -47.30 -9.43 3.90
N SER A 128 -47.45 -8.69 4.99
CA SER A 128 -48.43 -9.04 6.05
C SER A 128 -49.87 -8.79 5.61
N ALA A 129 -50.15 -7.75 4.83
CA ALA A 129 -51.48 -7.44 4.32
C ALA A 129 -52.03 -8.53 3.38
N ALA A 130 -51.14 -9.31 2.74
CA ALA A 130 -51.54 -10.46 1.93
C ALA A 130 -52.12 -11.63 2.75
N VAL A 131 -51.85 -11.65 4.06
CA VAL A 131 -52.28 -12.72 4.98
C VAL A 131 -53.33 -12.22 5.97
N ASP A 132 -53.10 -11.05 6.56
CA ASP A 132 -53.96 -10.45 7.58
C ASP A 132 -53.96 -8.91 7.41
N PRO A 133 -54.93 -8.37 6.66
CA PRO A 133 -55.00 -6.96 6.33
C PRO A 133 -55.15 -6.06 7.55
N ASP A 134 -55.92 -6.50 8.54
CA ASP A 134 -56.39 -5.68 9.67
C ASP A 134 -55.25 -5.30 10.64
N TYR A 135 -54.18 -6.11 10.68
CA TYR A 135 -53.02 -5.87 11.56
C TYR A 135 -51.70 -5.61 10.82
N SER A 136 -51.75 -5.39 9.51
CA SER A 136 -50.57 -5.21 8.66
C SER A 136 -49.69 -4.01 9.07
N ILE A 137 -50.31 -2.87 9.40
CA ILE A 137 -49.60 -1.65 9.84
C ILE A 137 -48.82 -1.90 11.13
N GLY A 138 -49.45 -2.57 12.10
CA GLY A 138 -48.83 -2.89 13.40
C GLY A 138 -47.58 -3.75 13.24
N ARG A 139 -47.62 -4.74 12.34
CA ARG A 139 -46.47 -5.60 12.01
C ARG A 139 -45.33 -4.81 11.36
N GLY A 140 -45.65 -3.90 10.44
CA GLY A 140 -44.67 -2.97 9.88
C GLY A 140 -43.96 -2.15 10.95
N ILE A 141 -44.72 -1.57 11.90
CA ILE A 141 -44.16 -0.80 13.02
C ILE A 141 -43.24 -1.68 13.87
N ASN A 142 -43.69 -2.87 14.25
CA ASN A 142 -42.91 -3.81 15.06
C ASN A 142 -41.58 -4.18 14.40
N ALA A 143 -41.57 -4.44 13.09
CA ALA A 143 -40.34 -4.76 12.36
C ALA A 143 -39.33 -3.60 12.39
N VAL A 144 -39.79 -2.36 12.19
CA VAL A 144 -38.93 -1.17 12.26
C VAL A 144 -38.42 -0.97 13.69
N LEU A 145 -39.28 -1.08 14.71
CA LEU A 145 -38.90 -0.94 16.10
C LEU A 145 -37.87 -2.00 16.52
N TYR A 146 -38.06 -3.25 16.10
CA TYR A 146 -37.10 -4.33 16.35
C TYR A 146 -35.73 -4.00 15.76
N LEU A 147 -35.68 -3.57 14.49
CA LEU A 147 -34.41 -3.22 13.83
C LEU A 147 -33.75 -1.99 14.47
N LEU A 148 -34.52 -0.99 14.87
CA LEU A 148 -34.01 0.18 15.61
C LEU A 148 -33.45 -0.25 16.96
N LEU A 149 -34.16 -1.09 17.71
CA LEU A 149 -33.71 -1.60 19.00
C LEU A 149 -32.39 -2.37 18.87
N VAL A 150 -32.31 -3.32 17.93
CA VAL A 150 -31.08 -4.08 17.65
C VAL A 150 -29.95 -3.14 17.23
N GLY A 151 -30.24 -2.16 16.36
CA GLY A 151 -29.26 -1.17 15.93
C GLY A 151 -28.72 -0.30 17.08
N ILE A 152 -29.60 0.15 17.98
CA ILE A 152 -29.24 0.93 19.18
C ILE A 152 -28.43 0.07 20.14
N LEU A 153 -28.84 -1.17 20.39
CA LEU A 153 -28.13 -2.10 21.26
C LEU A 153 -26.72 -2.38 20.73
N LEU A 154 -26.58 -2.68 19.44
CA LEU A 154 -25.27 -2.82 18.78
C LEU A 154 -24.45 -1.53 18.89
N PHE A 155 -25.08 -0.35 18.71
CA PHE A 155 -24.39 0.91 18.89
C PHE A 155 -23.83 1.05 20.31
N PHE A 156 -24.60 0.76 21.35
CA PHE A 156 -24.13 0.83 22.74
C PHE A 156 -23.02 -0.18 23.04
N ILE A 157 -23.20 -1.45 22.63
CA ILE A 157 -22.21 -2.51 22.82
C ILE A 157 -20.88 -2.12 22.16
N TYR A 158 -20.93 -1.57 20.94
CA TYR A 158 -19.72 -1.24 20.20
C TYR A 158 -19.26 0.20 20.38
N ALA A 159 -20.03 1.10 21.01
CA ALA A 159 -19.70 2.52 21.13
C ALA A 159 -18.35 2.72 21.84
N ASP A 160 -18.15 1.98 22.93
CA ASP A 160 -16.91 2.08 23.69
C ASP A 160 -15.72 1.46 22.96
N GLU A 161 -15.94 0.38 22.22
CA GLU A 161 -14.91 -0.23 21.37
C GLU A 161 -14.54 0.67 20.19
N LEU A 162 -15.53 1.35 19.58
CA LEU A 162 -15.34 2.35 18.55
C LEU A 162 -14.53 3.54 19.07
N LYS A 163 -14.84 4.05 20.27
CA LYS A 163 -14.06 5.14 20.90
C LYS A 163 -12.60 4.72 21.10
N LYS A 164 -12.34 3.52 21.62
CA LYS A 164 -10.98 2.97 21.78
C LYS A 164 -10.25 2.88 20.44
N TYR A 165 -10.90 2.32 19.42
CA TYR A 165 -10.32 2.18 18.09
C TYR A 165 -9.99 3.54 17.45
N VAL A 166 -10.88 4.53 17.58
CA VAL A 166 -10.65 5.89 17.07
C VAL A 166 -9.49 6.56 17.81
N ALA A 167 -9.43 6.45 19.14
CA ALA A 167 -8.32 6.99 19.92
C ALA A 167 -6.98 6.35 19.53
N PHE A 168 -6.94 5.03 19.35
CA PHE A 168 -5.77 4.30 18.90
C PHE A 168 -5.32 4.72 17.49
N SER A 169 -6.26 4.81 16.53
CA SER A 169 -5.99 5.24 15.16
C SER A 169 -5.43 6.67 15.10
N ARG A 170 -5.94 7.59 15.94
CA ARG A 170 -5.40 8.95 16.07
C ARG A 170 -3.96 8.94 16.59
N ARG A 171 -3.65 8.14 17.61
CA ARG A 171 -2.29 7.98 18.15
C ARG A 171 -1.32 7.45 17.09
N GLN A 172 -1.71 6.41 16.35
CA GLN A 172 -0.89 5.88 15.25
C GLN A 172 -0.63 6.93 14.17
N THR A 173 -1.66 7.68 13.78
CA THR A 173 -1.52 8.74 12.77
C THR A 173 -0.57 9.85 13.24
N ALA A 174 -0.66 10.25 14.50
CA ALA A 174 0.25 11.21 15.11
C ALA A 174 1.69 10.68 15.17
N TYR A 175 1.87 9.41 15.54
CA TYR A 175 3.18 8.74 15.57
C TYR A 175 3.84 8.72 14.18
N ILE A 176 3.09 8.31 13.14
CA ILE A 176 3.60 8.30 11.75
C ILE A 176 3.98 9.72 11.29
N ARG A 177 3.17 10.73 11.64
CA ARG A 177 3.50 12.14 11.33
C ARG A 177 4.79 12.59 12.04
N ARG A 178 4.99 12.19 13.29
CA ARG A 178 6.22 12.48 14.05
C ARG A 178 7.44 11.84 13.38
N LEU A 179 7.38 10.55 13.06
CA LEU A 179 8.48 9.84 12.39
C LEU A 179 8.84 10.49 11.04
N LYS A 180 7.84 10.87 10.23
CA LYS A 180 8.07 11.58 8.95
C LYS A 180 8.77 12.93 9.17
N ARG A 181 8.42 13.67 10.21
CA ARG A 181 9.07 14.95 10.56
C ARG A 181 10.52 14.73 11.02
N GLU A 182 10.76 13.74 11.87
CA GLU A 182 12.11 13.38 12.32
C GLU A 182 13.00 12.93 11.16
N GLN A 183 12.47 12.09 10.25
CA GLN A 183 13.18 11.68 9.04
C GLN A 183 13.52 12.90 8.16
N LYS A 184 12.55 13.79 7.90
CA LYS A 184 12.80 14.99 7.10
C LYS A 184 13.86 15.90 7.73
N ARG A 185 13.83 16.06 9.07
CA ARG A 185 14.84 16.84 9.80
C ARG A 185 16.23 16.24 9.66
N LYS A 186 16.37 14.92 9.88
CA LYS A 186 17.65 14.23 9.71
C LYS A 186 18.16 14.30 8.27
N SER A 187 17.28 14.15 7.29
CA SER A 187 17.63 14.27 5.87
C SER A 187 18.14 15.67 5.53
N ARG A 188 17.51 16.71 6.08
CA ARG A 188 17.94 18.10 5.90
C ARG A 188 19.29 18.34 6.58
N GLN A 189 19.46 17.90 7.82
CA GLN A 189 20.73 18.02 8.55
C GLN A 189 21.86 17.29 7.83
N PHE A 190 21.58 16.12 7.23
CA PHE A 190 22.55 15.39 6.43
C PHE A 190 22.92 16.15 5.16
N GLN A 191 21.93 16.75 4.47
CA GLN A 191 22.19 17.58 3.29
C GLN A 191 23.00 18.83 3.62
N GLU A 192 22.69 19.53 4.73
CA GLU A 192 23.45 20.68 5.21
C GLU A 192 24.90 20.26 5.53
N ARG A 193 25.10 19.15 6.25
CA ARG A 193 26.45 18.65 6.54
C ARG A 193 27.24 18.26 5.29
N LEU A 194 26.59 17.71 4.27
CA LEU A 194 27.23 17.42 3.00
C LEU A 194 27.65 18.69 2.25
N ALA A 195 26.83 19.74 2.29
CA ALA A 195 27.16 21.03 1.70
C ALA A 195 28.39 21.63 2.37
N ASP A 196 28.41 21.70 3.71
CA ASP A 196 29.54 22.19 4.50
C ASP A 196 30.84 21.43 4.18
N LEU A 197 30.77 20.09 4.13
CA LEU A 197 31.93 19.25 3.80
C LEU A 197 32.40 19.44 2.36
N THR A 198 31.47 19.68 1.42
CA THR A 198 31.83 19.93 0.02
C THR A 198 32.54 21.27 -0.12
N GLU A 199 32.07 22.30 0.59
CA GLU A 199 32.71 23.62 0.65
C GLU A 199 34.11 23.54 1.29
N GLU A 200 34.25 22.79 2.39
CA GLU A 200 35.53 22.54 3.07
C GLU A 200 36.55 21.87 2.13
N VAL A 201 36.13 20.81 1.42
CA VAL A 201 36.99 20.11 0.42
C VAL A 201 37.35 21.04 -0.74
N GLU A 202 36.44 21.89 -1.19
CA GLU A 202 36.72 22.84 -2.28
C GLU A 202 37.68 23.94 -1.84
N GLY A 203 37.60 24.39 -0.57
CA GLY A 203 38.57 25.29 0.05
C GLY A 203 39.98 24.71 0.03
N TYR A 204 40.15 23.48 0.54
CA TYR A 204 41.43 22.78 0.48
C TYR A 204 41.97 22.60 -0.96
N ARG A 205 41.08 22.39 -1.93
CA ARG A 205 41.47 22.26 -3.34
C ARG A 205 41.97 23.59 -3.93
N LYS A 206 41.41 24.73 -3.51
CA LYS A 206 41.80 26.06 -4.02
C LYS A 206 43.13 26.53 -3.44
N GLU A 207 43.45 26.15 -2.21
CA GLU A 207 44.74 26.47 -1.56
C GLU A 207 45.91 25.61 -2.07
N ALA A 208 45.61 24.48 -2.72
CA ALA A 208 46.64 23.66 -3.34
C ALA A 208 47.15 24.32 -4.62
N GLU A 209 48.19 25.14 -4.50
CA GLU A 209 48.87 25.72 -5.66
C GLU A 209 49.47 24.61 -6.55
N PRO A 210 49.33 24.72 -7.88
CA PRO A 210 50.05 23.86 -8.81
C PRO A 210 51.54 23.94 -8.54
N PHE A 211 52.18 22.78 -8.38
CA PHE A 211 53.61 22.73 -8.18
C PHE A 211 54.31 23.15 -9.48
N ASP A 212 55.15 24.18 -9.41
CA ASP A 212 55.88 24.69 -10.56
C ASP A 212 56.97 23.69 -10.99
N LEU A 213 56.69 22.95 -12.06
CA LEU A 213 57.58 21.93 -12.62
C LEU A 213 58.78 22.56 -13.33
N ASP A 214 58.64 23.78 -13.85
CA ASP A 214 59.68 24.46 -14.62
C ASP A 214 60.79 24.98 -13.71
N SER A 215 60.47 25.54 -12.55
CA SER A 215 61.49 25.96 -11.58
C SER A 215 62.29 24.80 -10.98
N ARG A 216 61.78 23.56 -11.02
CA ARG A 216 62.54 22.34 -10.65
C ARG A 216 63.34 21.72 -11.79
N GLY A 217 63.31 22.30 -12.99
CA GLY A 217 64.04 21.80 -14.14
C GLY A 217 63.53 20.44 -14.64
N ILE A 218 62.22 20.19 -14.51
CA ILE A 218 61.59 18.99 -15.07
C ILE A 218 61.48 19.16 -16.59
N THR A 219 62.18 18.29 -17.31
CA THR A 219 62.26 18.30 -18.78
C THR A 219 60.95 17.86 -19.43
N ALA A 220 60.75 18.16 -20.71
CA ALA A 220 59.56 17.72 -21.45
C ALA A 220 59.34 16.20 -21.42
N ALA A 221 60.42 15.41 -21.50
CA ALA A 221 60.34 13.95 -21.41
C ALA A 221 59.91 13.47 -20.00
N GLU A 222 60.42 14.13 -18.95
CA GLU A 222 60.02 13.86 -17.57
C GLU A 222 58.58 14.31 -17.28
N LYS A 223 58.15 15.47 -17.79
CA LYS A 223 56.75 15.93 -17.71
C LYS A 223 55.80 14.91 -18.37
N ARG A 224 56.21 14.31 -19.49
CA ARG A 224 55.42 13.27 -20.17
C ARG A 224 55.27 12.00 -19.32
N VAL A 225 56.35 11.56 -18.66
CA VAL A 225 56.32 10.41 -17.74
C VAL A 225 55.50 10.73 -16.48
N LEU A 226 55.67 11.92 -15.91
CA LEU A 226 54.95 12.39 -14.74
C LEU A 226 53.44 12.51 -15.03
N ARG A 227 53.05 13.09 -16.17
CA ARG A 227 51.65 13.17 -16.61
C ARG A 227 50.99 11.79 -16.70
N ALA A 228 51.66 10.84 -17.35
CA ALA A 228 51.13 9.48 -17.47
C ALA A 228 51.02 8.78 -16.10
N LEU A 229 51.94 9.05 -15.18
CA LEU A 229 51.86 8.58 -13.81
C LEU A 229 50.64 9.13 -13.06
N ILE A 230 50.36 10.44 -13.18
CA ILE A 230 49.23 11.10 -12.50
C ILE A 230 47.88 10.68 -13.08
N LEU A 231 47.74 10.67 -14.40
CA LEU A 231 46.44 10.43 -15.06
C LEU A 231 45.99 8.98 -14.99
N TYR A 232 46.90 8.03 -15.20
CA TYR A 232 46.51 6.63 -15.35
C TYR A 232 46.76 5.81 -14.08
N GLY A 233 47.80 6.16 -13.32
CA GLY A 233 48.33 5.28 -12.27
C GLY A 233 48.83 3.95 -12.87
N GLY A 234 50.10 3.62 -12.68
CA GLY A 234 50.61 2.38 -13.27
C GLY A 234 52.03 2.04 -12.91
N SER A 235 52.36 0.75 -12.98
CA SER A 235 53.72 0.24 -12.86
C SER A 235 54.63 0.77 -13.98
N ASN A 236 55.95 0.66 -13.81
CA ASN A 236 56.88 1.10 -14.86
C ASN A 236 56.67 0.32 -16.17
N VAL A 237 56.08 -0.87 -16.12
CA VAL A 237 55.72 -1.67 -17.31
C VAL A 237 54.55 -1.02 -18.04
N GLU A 238 53.46 -0.71 -17.34
CA GLU A 238 52.28 -0.10 -17.96
C GLU A 238 52.57 1.30 -18.48
N LEU A 239 53.37 2.09 -17.75
CA LEU A 239 53.82 3.40 -18.22
C LEU A 239 54.69 3.29 -19.48
N SER A 240 55.57 2.28 -19.54
CA SER A 240 56.43 2.05 -20.71
C SER A 240 55.62 1.71 -21.96
N GLN A 241 54.58 0.89 -21.81
CA GLN A 241 53.66 0.53 -22.89
C GLN A 241 52.86 1.74 -23.37
N ARG A 242 52.31 2.53 -22.45
CA ARG A 242 51.52 3.74 -22.78
C ARG A 242 52.34 4.81 -23.48
N LEU A 243 53.59 5.00 -23.05
CA LEU A 243 54.45 6.07 -23.55
C LEU A 243 55.30 5.66 -24.75
N GLY A 244 55.26 4.39 -25.17
CA GLY A 244 56.08 3.88 -26.27
C GLY A 244 57.59 3.97 -26.01
N ILE A 245 58.02 3.87 -24.75
CA ILE A 245 59.44 3.92 -24.34
C ILE A 245 59.81 2.69 -23.53
N SER A 246 61.11 2.40 -23.35
CA SER A 246 61.52 1.23 -22.59
C SER A 246 61.25 1.35 -21.09
N ARG A 247 61.05 0.22 -20.39
CA ARG A 247 60.87 0.19 -18.92
C ARG A 247 62.06 0.79 -18.18
N SER A 248 63.29 0.58 -18.67
CA SER A 248 64.50 1.18 -18.08
C SER A 248 64.50 2.70 -18.25
N THR A 249 64.04 3.22 -19.39
CA THR A 249 63.86 4.66 -19.63
C THR A 249 62.83 5.26 -18.66
N VAL A 250 61.67 4.61 -18.45
CA VAL A 250 60.69 5.05 -17.44
C VAL A 250 61.30 5.08 -16.03
N LYS A 251 62.06 4.04 -15.66
CA LYS A 251 62.73 3.97 -14.35
C LYS A 251 63.72 5.12 -14.17
N ALA A 252 64.52 5.43 -15.19
CA ALA A 252 65.49 6.51 -15.17
C ALA A 252 64.82 7.88 -15.04
N HIS A 253 63.76 8.14 -15.82
CA HIS A 253 62.99 9.37 -15.70
C HIS A 253 62.35 9.52 -14.31
N LEU A 254 61.71 8.48 -13.77
CA LEU A 254 61.12 8.54 -12.43
C LEU A 254 62.16 8.78 -11.33
N ALA A 255 63.33 8.15 -11.41
CA ALA A 255 64.41 8.41 -10.45
C ALA A 255 64.88 9.88 -10.52
N SER A 256 65.09 10.41 -11.73
CA SER A 256 65.49 11.80 -11.88
C SER A 256 64.39 12.77 -11.42
N ILE A 257 63.12 12.44 -11.63
CA ILE A 257 62.00 13.23 -11.11
C ILE A 257 61.97 13.20 -9.58
N PHE A 258 62.17 12.04 -8.95
CA PHE A 258 62.23 11.92 -7.50
C PHE A 258 63.32 12.83 -6.91
N ASP A 259 64.52 12.81 -7.52
CA ASP A 259 65.64 13.65 -7.08
C ASP A 259 65.34 15.14 -7.25
N LYS A 260 64.81 15.56 -8.41
CA LYS A 260 64.48 16.96 -8.70
C LYS A 260 63.34 17.51 -7.84
N MET A 261 62.38 16.64 -7.49
CA MET A 261 61.20 16.99 -6.71
C MET A 261 61.40 16.79 -5.20
N GLY A 262 62.50 16.16 -4.78
CA GLY A 262 62.83 15.91 -3.37
C GLY A 262 61.86 14.95 -2.68
N VAL A 263 61.37 13.94 -3.40
CA VAL A 263 60.40 12.96 -2.89
C VAL A 263 60.95 11.54 -2.97
N ASP A 264 60.72 10.76 -1.92
CA ASP A 264 61.38 9.44 -1.79
C ASP A 264 60.62 8.31 -2.48
N ASN A 265 59.37 8.54 -2.86
CA ASN A 265 58.54 7.51 -3.44
C ASN A 265 57.48 8.05 -4.40
N ARG A 266 56.94 7.14 -5.21
CA ARG A 266 55.94 7.46 -6.22
C ARG A 266 54.66 8.08 -5.66
N TRP A 267 54.27 7.72 -4.44
CA TRP A 267 53.02 8.20 -3.84
C TRP A 267 53.17 9.65 -3.40
N ALA A 268 54.32 9.99 -2.81
CA ALA A 268 54.68 11.37 -2.50
C ALA A 268 54.77 12.23 -3.78
N LEU A 269 55.33 11.68 -4.87
CA LEU A 269 55.34 12.36 -6.16
C LEU A 269 53.93 12.60 -6.71
N ILE A 270 53.06 11.59 -6.63
CA ILE A 270 51.65 11.69 -7.06
C ILE A 270 50.93 12.76 -6.24
N ASP A 271 51.05 12.71 -4.91
CA ASP A 271 50.37 13.66 -4.03
C ASP A 271 50.88 15.09 -4.21
N LEU A 272 52.19 15.29 -4.41
CA LEU A 272 52.78 16.60 -4.66
C LEU A 272 52.27 17.24 -5.96
N CYS A 273 52.03 16.44 -7.00
CA CYS A 273 51.66 16.96 -8.32
C CYS A 273 50.18 16.71 -8.71
N ARG A 274 49.35 16.21 -7.80
CA ARG A 274 47.94 15.87 -8.06
C ARG A 274 47.07 17.09 -8.40
N HIS A 275 47.49 18.28 -7.97
CA HIS A 275 46.78 19.54 -8.17
C HIS A 275 47.28 20.31 -9.41
N ASN A 276 48.33 19.83 -10.06
CA ASN A 276 48.79 20.39 -11.32
C ASN A 276 47.71 20.21 -12.40
N ARG A 277 47.56 21.21 -13.26
CA ARG A 277 46.72 21.08 -14.45
C ARG A 277 47.46 20.24 -15.48
N TRP A 278 46.97 19.02 -15.67
CA TRP A 278 47.45 18.10 -16.69
C TRP A 278 46.51 18.18 -17.90
N ASP A 279 46.37 19.38 -18.47
CA ASP A 279 45.46 19.61 -19.59
C ASP A 279 45.83 18.72 -20.77
N ASP A 280 44.81 18.25 -21.49
CA ASP A 280 44.95 17.46 -22.72
C ASP A 280 45.38 18.32 -23.90
N GLU A 281 46.53 18.99 -23.79
CA GLU A 281 47.20 19.54 -24.96
C GLU A 281 47.82 18.38 -25.75
N GLY A 282 47.15 17.99 -26.83
CA GLY A 282 47.72 17.29 -27.98
C GLY A 282 47.45 15.80 -28.11
N GLU A 283 46.20 15.40 -28.36
CA GLU A 283 45.93 14.34 -29.36
C GLU A 283 45.61 15.03 -30.69
N ALA A 284 46.63 15.16 -31.53
CA ALA A 284 46.53 15.46 -32.95
C ALA A 284 47.29 14.37 -33.72
#